data_AF-A0A967LRX1-F1
#
_entry.id   AF-A0A967LRX1-F1
#
_cell.length_a   1.000
_cell.length_b   1.000
_cell.length_c   1.000
_cell.angle_alpha   90.00
_cell.angle_beta   90.00
_cell.angle_gamma   90.00
#
_symmetry.space_group_name_H-M   'P 1'
#
loop_
_entity.id
_entity.type
_entity.pdbx_description
1 polymer ?
#
loop_
_entity_poly.entity_id
_entity_poly.type
_entity_poly.pdbx_seq_one_letter_code
_entity_poly.pdbx_strand_id
1 'polypeptide(L)'
;QGIEVTPAEARPDLVGPDRIFAGTAIISPLFDPHGEGAAGGAAVTFAPGARTAWHSHPAGQLLVVTSGVGWVQERGGERRRI
;
A
#
# COMPACT_ATOMS: atom_id res chain seq x y z
N GLN A 1 8.61 27.44 3.56
CA GLN A 1 8.90 26.08 3.03
C GLN A 1 9.93 25.47 3.95
N GLY A 2 9.65 24.29 4.50
CA GLY A 2 10.58 23.54 5.35
C GLY A 2 10.88 22.19 4.70
N ILE A 3 12.05 21.64 4.98
CA ILE A 3 12.35 20.24 4.68
C ILE A 3 11.88 19.43 5.89
N GLU A 4 11.04 18.44 5.63
CA GLU A 4 10.72 17.41 6.61
C GLU A 4 11.51 16.15 6.27
N VAL A 5 12.22 15.61 7.25
CA VAL A 5 12.99 14.36 7.10
C VAL A 5 12.45 13.38 8.13
N THR A 6 11.94 12.24 7.66
CA THR A 6 11.64 11.11 8.55
C THR A 6 12.72 10.03 8.39
N PRO A 7 13.51 9.73 9.43
CA PRO A 7 14.45 8.61 9.42
C PRO A 7 13.73 7.26 9.30
N ALA A 8 14.42 6.24 8.79
CA ALA A 8 13.84 4.92 8.59
C ALA A 8 13.33 4.30 9.91
N GLU A 9 14.07 4.47 11.00
CA GLU A 9 13.74 3.96 12.33
C GLU A 9 12.49 4.59 12.95
N ALA A 10 12.07 5.77 12.47
CA ALA A 10 10.91 6.48 13.01
C ALA A 10 9.57 5.92 12.48
N ARG A 11 9.59 5.12 11.41
CA ARG A 11 8.41 4.49 10.80
C ARG A 11 8.64 2.98 10.69
N PRO A 12 8.48 2.22 11.80
CA PRO A 12 8.74 0.79 11.78
C PRO A 12 7.74 0.05 10.89
N ASP A 13 8.22 -1.06 10.31
CA ASP A 13 7.38 -1.97 9.54
C ASP A 13 6.27 -2.59 10.39
N LEU A 14 5.12 -2.79 9.77
CA LEU A 14 3.94 -3.39 10.38
C LEU A 14 3.52 -4.62 9.60
N VAL A 15 3.11 -5.68 10.31
CA VAL A 15 2.40 -6.80 9.68
C VAL A 15 0.97 -6.37 9.41
N GLY A 16 0.53 -6.50 8.16
CA GLY A 16 -0.82 -6.17 7.74
C GLY A 16 -1.86 -7.04 8.47
N PRO A 17 -2.93 -6.45 9.03
CA PRO A 17 -3.92 -7.21 9.77
C PRO A 17 -4.72 -8.14 8.85
N ASP A 18 -5.05 -9.32 9.36
CA ASP A 18 -5.79 -10.39 8.66
C ASP A 18 -7.15 -9.96 8.10
N ARG A 19 -7.81 -8.99 8.72
CA ARG A 19 -9.07 -8.42 8.24
C ARG A 19 -8.93 -7.63 6.93
N ILE A 20 -7.74 -7.13 6.60
CA ILE A 20 -7.51 -6.35 5.37
C ILE A 20 -6.57 -7.06 4.40
N PHE A 21 -5.82 -8.07 4.85
CA PHE A 21 -4.96 -8.90 4.01
C PHE A 21 -5.23 -10.39 4.22
N ALA A 22 -5.35 -11.12 3.12
CA ALA A 22 -5.20 -12.57 3.15
C ALA A 22 -3.73 -12.92 2.92
N GLY A 23 -3.14 -13.73 3.81
CA GLY A 23 -1.70 -14.04 3.79
C GLY A 23 -0.84 -12.93 4.39
N THR A 24 0.49 -13.09 4.33
CA THR A 24 1.42 -12.14 4.95
C THR A 24 1.69 -10.94 4.05
N ALA A 25 1.39 -9.74 4.57
CA ALA A 25 1.81 -8.47 4.00
C ALA A 25 2.62 -7.66 5.04
N ILE A 26 3.70 -7.03 4.60
CA ILE A 26 4.49 -6.08 5.39
C ILE A 26 4.22 -4.68 4.85
N ILE A 27 3.90 -3.74 5.74
CA ILE A 27 3.61 -2.34 5.42
C ILE A 27 4.75 -1.49 5.99
N SER A 28 5.43 -0.75 5.13
CA SER A 28 6.45 0.24 5.48
C SER A 28 5.89 1.64 5.21
N PRO A 29 5.43 2.39 6.23
CA PRO A 29 4.87 3.73 6.06
C PRO A 29 5.90 4.72 5.51
N LEU A 30 5.54 5.53 4.52
CA LEU A 30 6.45 6.50 3.90
C LEU A 30 6.10 7.95 4.29
N PHE A 31 4.84 8.34 4.13
CA PHE A 31 4.37 9.68 4.48
C PHE A 31 2.86 9.68 4.75
N ASP A 32 2.44 10.56 5.65
CA ASP A 32 1.04 10.71 6.03
C ASP A 32 0.36 11.78 5.16
N PRO A 33 -0.95 11.66 4.92
CA PRO A 33 -1.70 12.72 4.26
C PRO A 33 -1.81 13.94 5.20
N HIS A 34 -1.23 15.07 4.79
CA HIS A 34 -1.33 16.34 5.52
C HIS A 34 -2.26 17.34 4.82
N GLY A 35 -3.47 17.52 5.38
CA GLY A 35 -4.49 18.43 4.87
C GLY A 35 -5.54 17.74 4.00
N GLU A 36 -6.59 18.49 3.63
CA GLU A 36 -7.67 17.96 2.79
C GLU A 36 -7.17 17.62 1.39
N GLY A 37 -7.47 16.40 0.92
CA GLY A 37 -7.06 15.91 -0.40
C GLY A 37 -5.59 15.48 -0.50
N ALA A 38 -4.84 15.50 0.60
CA ALA A 38 -3.46 15.05 0.60
C ALA A 38 -3.34 13.53 0.40
N ALA A 39 -2.31 13.12 -0.34
CA ALA A 39 -1.98 11.72 -0.51
C ALA A 39 -1.21 11.19 0.71
N GLY A 40 -1.56 9.99 1.15
CA GLY A 40 -0.69 9.18 2.01
C GLY A 40 0.05 8.14 1.17
N GLY A 41 1.15 7.61 1.70
CA GLY A 41 1.97 6.63 1.01
C GLY A 41 2.60 5.60 1.94
N ALA A 42 2.59 4.35 1.49
CA ALA A 42 3.32 3.25 2.10
C ALA A 42 3.88 2.33 1.02
N ALA A 43 5.04 1.72 1.27
CA ALA A 43 5.48 0.56 0.52
C ALA A 43 4.86 -0.69 1.16
N VAL A 44 4.30 -1.59 0.34
CA VAL A 44 3.70 -2.82 0.83
C VAL A 44 4.33 -4.01 0.12
N THR A 45 4.88 -4.94 0.89
CA THR A 45 5.45 -6.19 0.39
C THR A 45 4.49 -7.34 0.67
N PHE A 46 4.14 -8.07 -0.38
CA PHE A 46 3.26 -9.23 -0.31
C PHE A 46 4.07 -10.51 -0.41
N ALA A 47 3.89 -11.44 0.53
CA ALA A 47 4.38 -12.81 0.36
C ALA A 47 3.65 -13.48 -0.84
N PRO A 48 4.21 -14.53 -1.45
CA PRO A 48 3.53 -15.24 -2.53
C PRO A 48 2.10 -15.67 -2.17
N GLY A 49 1.13 -15.24 -2.98
CA GLY A 49 -0.30 -15.52 -2.77
C GLY A 49 -1.02 -14.57 -1.81
N ALA A 50 -0.31 -13.68 -1.11
CA ALA A 50 -0.92 -12.66 -0.27
C ALA A 50 -1.59 -11.57 -1.11
N ARG A 51 -2.68 -10.99 -0.59
CA ARG A 51 -3.48 -9.96 -1.29
C ARG A 51 -4.34 -9.16 -0.32
N THR A 52 -4.78 -7.98 -0.74
CA THR A 52 -5.77 -7.19 0.01
C THR A 52 -7.16 -7.83 -0.06
N ALA A 53 -7.99 -7.55 0.94
CA ALA A 53 -9.43 -7.65 0.81
C ALA A 53 -9.94 -6.66 -0.26
N TRP A 54 -11.13 -6.88 -0.79
CA TRP A 54 -11.78 -5.90 -1.66
C TRP A 54 -12.03 -4.60 -0.90
N HIS A 55 -11.64 -3.47 -1.46
CA HIS A 55 -11.80 -2.15 -0.87
C HIS A 55 -11.91 -1.07 -1.95
N SER A 56 -12.19 0.16 -1.55
CA SER A 56 -12.19 1.34 -2.42
C SER A 56 -11.57 2.54 -1.70
N HIS A 57 -11.05 3.48 -2.47
CA HIS A 57 -10.54 4.75 -1.98
C HIS A 57 -11.35 5.89 -2.61
N PRO A 58 -11.95 6.81 -1.83
CA PRO A 58 -12.80 7.88 -2.36
C PRO A 58 -12.11 8.78 -3.40
N ALA A 59 -10.81 9.02 -3.22
CA ALA A 59 -9.98 9.82 -4.12
C ALA A 59 -9.15 8.98 -5.11
N GLY A 60 -9.42 7.66 -5.19
CA GLY A 60 -8.61 6.71 -5.95
C GLY A 60 -7.33 6.30 -5.24
N GLN A 61 -6.52 5.49 -5.94
CA GLN A 61 -5.25 4.96 -5.46
C GLN A 61 -4.26 4.89 -6.63
N LEU A 62 -3.00 5.25 -6.36
CA LEU A 62 -1.89 5.05 -7.28
C LEU A 62 -0.98 3.93 -6.75
N LEU A 63 -0.60 3.01 -7.63
CA LEU A 63 0.33 1.93 -7.32
C LEU A 63 1.58 2.08 -8.20
N VAL A 64 2.76 2.00 -7.58
CA VAL A 64 4.05 1.92 -8.27
C VAL A 64 4.71 0.61 -7.84
N VAL A 65 4.89 -0.31 -8.79
CA VAL A 65 5.57 -1.60 -8.51
C VAL A 65 7.07 -1.35 -8.50
N THR A 66 7.70 -1.58 -7.34
CA THR A 66 9.15 -1.36 -7.16
C THR A 66 9.96 -2.64 -7.32
N SER A 67 9.35 -3.81 -7.10
CA SER A 67 9.98 -5.13 -7.28
C SER A 67 8.94 -6.25 -7.37
N GLY A 68 9.35 -7.39 -7.92
CA GLY A 68 8.53 -8.60 -8.00
C GLY A 68 7.50 -8.58 -9.14
N VAL A 69 6.51 -9.48 -9.03
CA VAL A 69 5.36 -9.58 -9.93
C VAL A 69 4.10 -9.88 -9.13
N GLY A 70 2.95 -9.45 -9.61
CA GLY A 70 1.67 -9.61 -8.92
C GLY A 70 0.46 -9.55 -9.83
N TRP A 71 -0.71 -9.38 -9.20
CA TRP A 71 -1.98 -9.20 -9.87
C TRP A 71 -2.73 -8.02 -9.26
N VAL A 72 -3.38 -7.24 -10.11
CA VAL A 72 -4.38 -6.23 -9.72
C VAL A 72 -5.69 -6.54 -10.42
N GLN A 73 -6.80 -6.23 -9.76
CA GLN A 73 -8.12 -6.45 -10.33
C GLN A 73 -9.12 -5.42 -9.78
N GLU A 74 -9.92 -4.85 -10.69
CA GLU A 74 -11.11 -4.08 -10.35
C GLU A 74 -12.34 -5.00 -10.32
N ARG A 75 -13.33 -4.69 -9.49
CA ARG A 75 -14.51 -5.53 -9.34
C ARG A 75 -15.23 -5.70 -10.69
N GLY A 76 -15.39 -6.95 -11.12
CA GLY A 76 -16.06 -7.29 -12.39
C GLY A 76 -15.17 -7.13 -13.63
N GLY A 77 -13.95 -6.63 -13.50
CA GLY A 77 -12.96 -6.56 -14.57
C GLY A 77 -12.04 -7.77 -14.63
N GLU A 78 -11.26 -7.84 -15.71
CA GLU A 78 -10.20 -8.83 -15.86
C GLU A 78 -9.05 -8.58 -14.89
N ARG A 79 -8.42 -9.66 -14.42
CA ARG A 79 -7.18 -9.55 -13.65
C ARG A 79 -6.04 -9.10 -14.56
N ARG A 80 -5.22 -8.15 -14.10
CA ARG A 80 -4.04 -7.66 -14.81
C ARG A 80 -2.77 -8.06 -14.07
N ARG A 81 -1.80 -8.61 -14.79
CA ARG A 81 -0.46 -8.88 -14.24
C ARG A 81 0.30 -7.58 -14.10
N ILE A 82 0.96 -7.40 -12.98
CA ILE A 82 1.87 -6.27 -12.70
C ILE A 82 3.26 -6.79 -12.32
#